data_AF-A0AAN7PC81-F1
#
_entry.id   AF-A0AAN7PC81-F1
#
_cell.length_a   1.000
_cell.length_b   1.000
_cell.length_c   1.000
_cell.angle_alpha   90.00
_cell.angle_beta   90.00
_cell.angle_gamma   90.00
#
_symmetry.space_group_name_H-M   'P 1'
#
loop_
_entity.id
_entity.type
_entity.pdbx_description
1 polymer ?
#
loop_
_entity_poly.entity_id
_entity_poly.type
_entity_poly.pdbx_seq_one_letter_code
_entity_poly.pdbx_strand_id
1 'polypeptide(L)'
;MSANPNYKPSEGKREEFRKYLEKTGVMDALTKVLVSLYEEPDKPENAVEYICNKLANQICGETLTEIQGNLQDALAKISELESENAALKAGPEEPDETVPSEQNNETNANT
;
A
#
# COMPACT_ATOMS: atom_id res chain seq x y z
N MET A 1 8.81 20.71 2.61
CA MET A 1 8.58 21.95 1.84
C MET A 1 7.84 22.91 2.76
N SER A 2 8.52 23.91 3.31
CA SER A 2 7.92 24.86 4.26
C SER A 2 7.25 26.00 3.48
N ALA A 3 5.93 26.16 3.62
CA ALA A 3 5.20 27.29 3.04
C ALA A 3 5.67 28.60 3.68
N ASN A 4 5.90 29.63 2.85
CA ASN A 4 6.38 30.93 3.31
C ASN A 4 5.23 31.70 3.99
N PRO A 5 5.30 32.04 5.29
CA PRO A 5 4.17 32.52 6.09
C PRO A 5 3.65 33.91 5.71
N ASN A 6 4.23 34.58 4.72
CA ASN A 6 3.86 35.95 4.32
C ASN A 6 3.51 36.11 2.84
N TYR A 7 3.16 35.02 2.14
CA TYR A 7 2.65 35.12 0.78
C TYR A 7 1.22 35.68 0.80
N LYS A 8 1.06 36.97 0.49
CA LYS A 8 -0.24 37.57 0.17
C LYS A 8 -0.38 37.61 -1.36
N PRO A 9 -1.06 36.62 -1.98
CA PRO A 9 -1.35 36.70 -3.41
C PRO A 9 -2.18 37.95 -3.70
N SER A 10 -1.96 38.56 -4.87
CA SER A 10 -2.81 39.65 -5.34
C SER A 10 -4.25 39.18 -5.47
N GLU A 11 -5.22 40.10 -5.31
CA GLU A 11 -6.65 39.80 -5.46
C GLU A 11 -6.96 39.09 -6.79
N GLY A 12 -6.30 39.48 -7.89
CA GLY A 12 -6.42 38.78 -9.18
C GLY A 12 -6.00 37.32 -9.13
N LYS A 13 -4.86 37.00 -8.49
CA LYS A 13 -4.40 35.61 -8.34
C LYS A 13 -5.31 34.79 -7.43
N ARG A 14 -5.88 35.41 -6.39
CA ARG A 14 -6.86 34.76 -5.50
C ARG A 14 -8.14 34.40 -6.26
N GLU A 15 -8.64 35.32 -7.07
CA GLU A 15 -9.85 35.14 -7.86
C GLU A 15 -9.66 34.09 -8.95
N GLU A 16 -8.54 34.10 -9.66
CA GLU A 16 -8.19 33.05 -10.63
C GLU A 16 -8.15 31.66 -9.96
N PHE A 17 -7.56 31.56 -8.77
CA PHE A 17 -7.51 30.30 -8.03
C PHE A 17 -8.88 29.85 -7.56
N ARG A 18 -9.73 30.77 -7.07
CA ARG A 18 -11.13 30.44 -6.72
C ARG A 18 -11.88 29.89 -7.93
N LYS A 19 -11.82 30.57 -9.07
CA LYS A 19 -12.46 30.11 -10.32
C LYS A 19 -11.95 28.74 -10.76
N TYR A 20 -10.65 28.47 -10.56
CA TYR A 20 -10.09 27.15 -10.83
C TYR A 20 -10.70 26.07 -9.93
N LEU A 21 -10.81 26.32 -8.62
CA LEU A 21 -11.40 25.36 -7.67
C LEU A 21 -12.90 25.13 -7.95
N GLU A 22 -13.62 26.17 -8.35
CA GLU A 22 -15.03 26.05 -8.78
C GLU A 22 -15.14 25.24 -10.07
N LYS A 23 -14.34 25.58 -11.10
CA LYS A 23 -14.34 24.89 -12.39
C LYS A 23 -13.95 23.42 -12.29
N THR A 24 -13.03 23.08 -11.41
CA THR A 24 -12.57 21.68 -11.19
C THR A 24 -13.47 20.91 -10.23
N GLY A 25 -14.49 21.54 -9.65
CA GLY A 25 -15.40 20.90 -8.71
C GLY A 25 -14.85 20.68 -7.30
N VAL A 26 -13.64 21.18 -6.99
CA VAL A 26 -13.04 21.07 -5.65
C VAL A 26 -13.92 21.76 -4.61
N MET A 27 -14.47 22.94 -4.92
CA MET A 27 -15.37 23.66 -4.02
C MET A 27 -16.64 22.86 -3.70
N ASP A 28 -17.23 22.21 -4.71
CA ASP A 28 -18.44 21.39 -4.54
C ASP A 28 -18.15 20.15 -3.69
N ALA A 29 -17.04 19.45 -3.96
CA ALA A 29 -16.63 18.28 -3.20
C ALA A 29 -16.37 18.62 -1.71
N LEU A 30 -15.62 19.69 -1.45
CA LEU A 30 -15.38 20.15 -0.07
C LEU A 30 -16.69 20.56 0.63
N THR A 31 -17.58 21.25 -0.09
CA THR A 31 -18.88 21.66 0.47
C THR A 31 -19.70 20.45 0.89
N LYS A 32 -19.81 19.43 0.02
CA LYS A 32 -20.57 18.20 0.31
C LYS A 32 -20.02 17.47 1.54
N VAL A 33 -18.70 17.31 1.64
CA VAL A 33 -18.10 16.63 2.80
C VAL A 33 -18.28 17.42 4.09
N LEU A 34 -18.17 18.75 4.05
CA LEU A 34 -18.43 19.59 5.23
C LEU A 34 -19.90 19.57 5.64
N VAL A 35 -20.84 19.51 4.69
CA VAL A 35 -22.27 19.32 4.97
C VAL A 35 -22.50 17.95 5.61
N SER A 36 -21.94 16.87 5.06
CA SER A 36 -22.05 15.53 5.68
C SER A 36 -21.51 15.51 7.10
N LEU A 37 -20.35 16.14 7.35
CA LEU A 37 -19.80 16.27 8.70
C LEU A 37 -20.71 17.10 9.61
N TYR A 38 -21.35 18.15 9.09
CA TYR A 38 -22.31 18.98 9.85
C TYR A 38 -23.60 18.22 10.18
N GLU A 39 -24.07 17.36 9.29
CA GLU A 39 -25.28 16.55 9.45
C GLU A 39 -25.08 15.30 10.30
N GLU A 40 -23.83 14.82 10.45
CA GLU A 40 -23.51 13.63 11.24
C GLU A 40 -24.02 13.77 12.69
N PRO A 41 -24.96 12.92 13.16
CA PRO A 41 -25.53 13.05 14.50
C PRO A 41 -24.48 12.78 15.58
N ASP A 42 -23.62 11.79 15.35
CA ASP A 42 -22.50 11.43 16.21
C ASP A 42 -21.21 11.96 15.62
N LYS A 43 -20.77 13.15 16.07
CA LYS A 43 -19.56 13.77 15.54
C LYS A 43 -18.34 12.86 15.76
N PRO A 44 -17.55 12.58 14.71
CA PRO A 44 -16.36 11.76 14.84
C PRO A 44 -15.34 12.46 15.73
N GLU A 45 -14.66 11.70 16.59
CA GLU A 45 -13.56 12.20 17.43
C GLU A 45 -12.43 12.79 16.57
N ASN A 46 -12.15 12.13 15.43
CA ASN A 46 -11.20 12.61 14.42
C ASN A 46 -11.92 13.11 13.15
N ALA A 47 -12.36 14.37 13.19
CA ALA A 47 -13.04 15.00 12.06
C ALA A 47 -12.16 15.12 10.80
N VAL A 48 -10.84 15.25 10.95
CA VAL A 48 -9.92 15.33 9.81
C VAL A 48 -9.88 14.01 9.05
N GLU A 49 -9.75 12.90 9.78
CA GLU A 49 -9.78 11.56 9.18
C GLU A 49 -11.12 11.26 8.52
N TYR A 50 -12.24 11.66 9.14
CA TYR A 50 -13.56 11.57 8.53
C TYR A 50 -13.62 12.31 7.19
N ILE A 51 -13.14 13.56 7.13
CA ILE A 51 -13.11 14.36 5.89
C ILE A 51 -12.25 13.66 4.84
N CYS A 52 -11.06 13.16 5.20
CA CYS A 52 -10.18 12.43 4.29
C CYS A 52 -10.88 11.18 3.73
N ASN A 53 -11.53 10.40 4.58
CA ASN A 53 -12.26 9.19 4.17
C ASN A 53 -13.45 9.51 3.26
N LYS A 54 -14.23 10.56 3.56
CA LYS A 54 -15.36 10.98 2.71
C LYS A 54 -14.90 11.51 1.36
N LEU A 55 -13.83 12.31 1.32
CA LEU A 55 -13.24 12.77 0.06
C LEU A 55 -12.69 11.61 -0.77
N ALA A 56 -11.98 10.67 -0.15
CA ALA A 56 -11.48 9.48 -0.82
C ALA A 56 -12.65 8.68 -1.42
N ASN A 57 -13.70 8.45 -0.65
CA ASN A 57 -14.88 7.72 -1.11
C ASN A 57 -15.58 8.45 -2.28
N GLN A 58 -15.72 9.78 -2.20
CA GLN A 58 -16.34 10.56 -3.27
C GLN A 58 -15.53 10.53 -4.59
N ILE A 59 -14.19 10.45 -4.51
CA ILE A 59 -13.30 10.51 -5.68
C ILE A 59 -13.01 9.12 -6.25
N CYS A 60 -12.74 8.15 -5.37
CA CYS A 60 -12.23 6.82 -5.72
C CYS A 60 -13.27 5.72 -5.58
N GLY A 61 -14.41 5.99 -4.91
CA GLY A 61 -15.41 4.96 -4.55
C GLY A 61 -15.04 4.14 -3.30
N GLU A 62 -13.84 4.31 -2.76
CA GLU A 62 -13.32 3.63 -1.59
C GLU A 62 -12.80 4.65 -0.56
N THR A 63 -12.92 4.32 0.72
CA THR A 63 -12.35 5.12 1.81
C THR A 63 -10.82 5.00 1.83
N LEU A 64 -10.13 5.98 2.44
CA LEU A 64 -8.68 5.92 2.61
C LEU A 64 -8.28 4.71 3.45
N THR A 65 -9.06 4.40 4.49
CA THR A 65 -8.86 3.23 5.34
C THR A 65 -8.96 1.91 4.57
N GLU A 66 -9.94 1.76 3.69
CA GLU A 66 -10.08 0.55 2.83
C GLU A 66 -8.88 0.41 1.89
N ILE A 67 -8.47 1.49 1.23
CA ILE A 67 -7.30 1.49 0.33
C ILE A 67 -6.03 1.07 1.08
N GLN A 68 -5.84 1.57 2.30
CA GLN A 68 -4.70 1.21 3.15
C GLN A 68 -4.75 -0.27 3.58
N GLY A 69 -5.93 -0.78 3.94
CA GLY A 69 -6.12 -2.20 4.26
C GLY A 69 -5.80 -3.10 3.06
N ASN A 70 -6.38 -2.80 1.90
CA ASN A 70 -6.13 -3.54 0.66
C ASN A 70 -4.64 -3.56 0.28
N LEU A 71 -3.94 -2.42 0.46
CA LEU A 71 -2.50 -2.34 0.23
C LEU A 71 -1.72 -3.23 1.21
N GLN A 72 -2.07 -3.20 2.49
CA GLN A 72 -1.42 -4.02 3.51
C GLN A 72 -1.64 -5.52 3.24
N ASP A 73 -2.85 -5.92 2.87
CA ASP A 73 -3.18 -7.30 2.55
C ASP A 73 -2.45 -7.78 1.30
N ALA A 74 -2.37 -6.95 0.26
CA ALA A 74 -1.61 -7.24 -0.94
C ALA A 74 -0.11 -7.41 -0.64
N LEU A 75 0.48 -6.53 0.20
CA LEU A 75 1.88 -6.63 0.62
C LEU A 75 2.15 -7.89 1.45
N ALA A 76 1.24 -8.23 2.37
CA ALA A 76 1.34 -9.47 3.13
C ALA A 76 1.30 -10.70 2.21
N LYS A 77 0.42 -10.69 1.20
CA LYS A 77 0.33 -11.79 0.24
C LYS A 77 1.56 -11.90 -0.65
N ILE A 78 2.13 -10.78 -1.09
CA ILE A 78 3.39 -10.75 -1.83
C ILE A 78 4.50 -11.37 -0.98
N SER A 79 4.64 -10.95 0.28
CA SER A 79 5.66 -11.49 1.18
C SER A 79 5.53 -13.01 1.40
N GLU A 80 4.30 -13.51 1.57
CA GLU A 80 4.03 -14.94 1.70
C GLU A 80 4.43 -15.70 0.43
N LEU A 81 3.98 -15.22 -0.74
CA LEU A 81 4.28 -15.84 -2.02
C LEU A 81 5.77 -15.78 -2.37
N GLU A 82 6.48 -14.71 -1.98
CA GLU A 82 7.92 -14.60 -2.15
C GLU A 82 8.66 -15.62 -1.28
N SER A 83 8.23 -15.82 -0.04
CA SER A 83 8.77 -16.85 0.86
C SER A 83 8.51 -18.27 0.33
N GLU A 84 7.30 -18.54 -0.15
CA GLU A 84 6.94 -19.84 -0.75
C GLU A 84 7.76 -20.09 -2.02
N ASN A 85 7.86 -19.10 -2.91
CA ASN A 85 8.69 -19.21 -4.11
C ASN A 85 10.16 -19.42 -3.80
N ALA A 86 10.69 -18.79 -2.75
CA ALA A 86 12.07 -19.01 -2.31
C ALA A 86 12.28 -20.45 -1.80
N ALA A 87 11.34 -20.96 -1.00
CA ALA A 87 11.38 -22.34 -0.48
C ALA A 87 11.25 -23.38 -1.60
N LEU A 88 10.35 -23.17 -2.56
CA LEU A 88 10.18 -24.07 -3.71
C LEU A 88 11.38 -24.05 -4.66
N LYS A 89 11.98 -22.87 -4.89
CA LYS A 89 13.21 -22.75 -5.69
C LYS A 89 14.45 -23.33 -5.02
N ALA A 90 14.45 -23.42 -3.68
CA ALA A 90 15.54 -24.06 -2.95
C ALA A 90 15.58 -25.58 -3.18
N GLY A 91 14.47 -26.21 -3.60
CA GLY A 91 14.40 -27.62 -3.97
C GLY A 91 14.70 -28.60 -2.83
N PRO A 92 14.22 -29.86 -2.90
CA PRO A 92 14.62 -30.88 -1.94
C PRO A 92 16.12 -31.15 -2.15
N GLU A 93 16.94 -30.96 -1.11
CA GLU A 93 18.24 -31.62 -1.06
C GLU A 93 18.01 -33.11 -1.37
N GLU A 94 18.55 -33.58 -2.49
CA GLU A 94 18.56 -35.00 -2.80
C GLU A 94 19.16 -35.74 -1.60
N PRO A 95 18.52 -36.80 -1.08
CA PRO A 95 19.15 -37.63 -0.08
C PRO A 95 20.42 -38.19 -0.70
N ASP A 96 21.54 -37.84 -0.08
CA ASP A 96 22.89 -38.31 -0.36
C ASP A 96 22.91 -39.86 -0.39
N GLU A 97 22.63 -40.44 -1.55
CA GLU A 97 22.98 -41.83 -1.84
C GLU A 97 24.50 -41.87 -2.03
N THR A 98 25.25 -41.86 -0.92
CA THR A 98 26.62 -42.36 -0.91
C THR A 98 26.55 -43.85 -1.20
N VAL A 99 26.53 -44.21 -2.48
CA VAL A 99 26.76 -45.56 -2.98
C VAL A 99 28.17 -45.95 -2.54
N PRO A 100 28.39 -46.97 -1.67
CA PRO A 100 29.73 -47.43 -1.37
C PRO A 100 30.25 -48.15 -2.60
N SER A 101 31.17 -47.50 -3.31
CA SER A 101 31.90 -48.06 -4.43
C SER A 101 32.66 -49.32 -3.99
N GLU A 102 32.41 -50.41 -4.73
CA GLU A 102 33.09 -51.69 -4.62
C GLU A 102 34.61 -51.49 -4.71
N GLN A 103 35.30 -51.69 -3.59
CA GLN A 103 36.75 -51.89 -3.59
C GLN A 103 37.04 -53.37 -3.83
N ASN A 104 37.26 -53.66 -5.11
CA ASN A 104 37.96 -54.84 -5.59
C ASN A 104 39.31 -54.95 -4.89
N ASN A 105 39.50 -55.98 -4.07
CA ASN A 105 40.83 -56.43 -3.66
C ASN A 105 41.06 -57.83 -4.21
N GLU A 106 41.50 -57.89 -5.46
CA GLU A 106 42.39 -58.96 -5.89
C GLU A 106 43.72 -58.76 -5.17
N THR A 107 44.05 -59.66 -4.24
CA THR A 107 45.46 -59.88 -3.85
C THR A 107 45.74 -61.37 -3.92
N ASN A 108 46.25 -61.74 -5.08
CA ASN A 108 47.03 -62.94 -5.34
C ASN A 108 48.24 -63.02 -4.38
N ALA A 109 48.41 -64.17 -3.71
CA ALA A 109 49.63 -65.01 -3.72
C ALA A 109 49.93 -65.69 -2.37
N ASN A 110 50.29 -66.98 -2.47
CA ASN A 110 51.15 -67.77 -1.57
C ASN A 110 50.52 -68.22 -0.22
N THR A 111 50.37 -69.50 0.12
CA THR A 111 51.27 -70.68 -0.04
C THR A 111 50.43 -71.95 0.11
#